data_AF-A0A8J7WPQ0-F1
#
_entry.id   AF-A0A8J7WPQ0-F1
#
_cell.length_a   1.000
_cell.length_b   1.000
_cell.length_c   1.000
_cell.angle_alpha   90.00
_cell.angle_beta   90.00
_cell.angle_gamma   90.00
#
_symmetry.space_group_name_H-M   'P 1'
#
loop_
_entity.id
_entity.type
_entity.pdbx_description
1 polymer ?
#
loop_
_entity_poly.entity_id
_entity_poly.type
_entity_poly.pdbx_seq_one_letter_code
_entity_poly.pdbx_strand_id
1 'polypeptide(L)'
;MSDTFDVPRRYAPKAKLSTDNPPQRVGRPRPGHGTVYFNLVGDRDGVRAWSGTWIDRYPAPDADGVEVGVQEFEGERAGTLAWVRSRDAAQRLAYSDHAQQFVPLPHSDDEVDI
;
A
#
# COMPACT_ATOMS: atom_id res chain seq x y z
N MET A 1 -42.44 11.71 -0.78
CA MET A 1 -41.49 12.74 -0.32
C MET A 1 -40.33 11.97 0.28
N SER A 2 -39.24 11.83 -0.48
CA SER A 2 -38.11 10.99 -0.12
C SER A 2 -37.12 11.82 0.68
N ASP A 3 -36.86 11.40 1.92
CA ASP A 3 -35.85 11.98 2.80
C ASP A 3 -34.46 11.58 2.28
N THR A 4 -33.71 12.57 1.80
CA THR A 4 -32.31 12.41 1.40
C THR A 4 -31.46 12.50 2.66
N PHE A 5 -30.89 11.37 3.09
CA PHE A 5 -29.84 11.37 4.10
C PHE A 5 -28.56 11.97 3.50
N ASP A 6 -28.39 13.28 3.68
CA ASP A 6 -27.10 13.95 3.59
C ASP A 6 -26.27 13.50 4.80
N VAL A 7 -25.39 12.52 4.58
CA VAL A 7 -24.42 12.10 5.59
C VAL A 7 -23.18 12.98 5.38
N PRO A 8 -22.94 14.01 6.22
CA PRO A 8 -21.71 14.76 6.11
C PRO A 8 -20.56 13.81 6.40
N ARG A 9 -19.70 13.58 5.39
CA ARG A 9 -18.37 13.00 5.57
C ARG A 9 -17.65 13.84 6.62
N ARG A 10 -17.68 13.40 7.87
CA ARG A 10 -16.82 13.92 8.93
C ARG A 10 -15.40 13.52 8.55
N TYR A 11 -14.72 14.40 7.83
CA TYR A 11 -13.26 14.42 7.88
C TYR A 11 -12.89 14.41 9.36
N ALA A 12 -12.12 13.41 9.78
CA ALA A 12 -11.47 13.48 11.08
C ALA A 12 -10.79 14.85 11.14
N PRO A 13 -11.02 15.66 12.19
CA PRO A 13 -10.33 16.93 12.31
C PRO A 13 -8.86 16.63 12.13
N LYS A 14 -8.17 17.43 11.32
CA LYS A 14 -6.72 17.38 11.15
C LYS A 14 -6.10 17.42 12.55
N ALA A 15 -5.94 16.25 13.16
CA ALA A 15 -5.09 16.06 14.30
C ALA A 15 -3.78 16.59 13.78
N LYS A 16 -3.33 17.70 14.39
CA LYS A 16 -2.01 18.25 14.11
C LYS A 16 -1.09 17.03 14.12
N LEU A 17 -0.52 16.67 12.97
CA LEU A 17 0.54 15.67 12.93
C LEU A 17 1.56 16.21 13.91
N SER A 18 1.62 15.58 15.08
CA SER A 18 2.58 15.98 16.10
C SER A 18 3.94 15.73 15.47
N THR A 19 4.67 16.80 15.19
CA THR A 19 6.06 16.74 14.75
C THR A 19 6.98 16.16 15.84
N ASP A 20 6.43 15.86 17.02
CA ASP A 20 7.14 15.29 18.17
C ASP A 20 7.12 13.76 18.21
N ASN A 21 6.57 13.08 17.19
CA ASN A 21 6.83 11.65 17.06
C ASN A 21 8.32 11.47 16.74
N PRO A 22 9.09 10.71 17.56
CA PRO A 22 10.44 10.36 17.18
C PRO A 22 10.40 9.71 15.79
N PRO A 23 11.39 9.98 14.91
CA PRO A 23 11.40 9.40 13.58
C PRO A 23 11.20 7.90 13.70
N GLN A 24 10.11 7.41 13.13
CA GLN A 24 9.77 6.00 13.17
C GLN A 24 10.91 5.29 12.44
N ARG A 25 11.70 4.51 13.18
CA ARG A 25 12.78 3.74 12.59
C ARG A 25 12.13 2.59 11.84
N VAL A 26 12.24 2.63 10.52
CA VAL A 26 11.68 1.62 9.62
C VAL A 26 12.84 0.85 8.99
N GLY A 27 12.77 -0.47 9.10
CA GLY A 27 13.79 -1.38 8.62
C GLY A 27 13.51 -1.83 7.19
N ARG A 28 14.18 -2.90 6.78
CA ARG A 28 13.93 -3.54 5.47
C ARG A 28 13.03 -4.76 5.63
N PRO A 29 12.05 -4.97 4.74
CA PRO A 29 11.31 -6.22 4.73
C PRO A 29 12.23 -7.44 4.58
N ARG A 30 11.96 -8.52 5.32
CA ARG A 30 12.73 -9.76 5.24
C ARG A 30 12.23 -10.62 4.07
N PRO A 31 13.12 -11.27 3.30
CA PRO A 31 12.73 -12.24 2.28
C PRO A 31 11.85 -13.36 2.85
N GLY A 32 10.84 -13.80 2.10
CA GLY A 32 9.84 -14.77 2.52
C GLY A 32 8.80 -14.25 3.53
N HIS A 33 8.87 -12.98 3.92
CA HIS A 33 7.98 -12.39 4.94
C HIS A 33 7.21 -11.18 4.41
N GLY A 34 6.18 -10.79 5.17
CA GLY A 34 5.36 -9.61 4.87
C GLY A 34 4.47 -9.74 3.65
N THR A 35 3.85 -8.62 3.31
CA THR A 35 2.89 -8.50 2.21
C THR A 35 3.30 -7.34 1.32
N VAL A 36 3.29 -7.57 0.01
CA VAL A 36 3.47 -6.53 -0.99
C VAL A 36 2.12 -6.13 -1.54
N TYR A 37 1.80 -4.85 -1.49
CA TYR A 37 0.58 -4.25 -2.00
C TYR A 37 0.87 -3.55 -3.32
N PHE A 38 -0.09 -3.59 -4.24
CA PHE A 38 -0.07 -2.89 -5.52
C PHE A 38 -1.39 -2.13 -5.68
N ASN A 39 -1.33 -0.81 -5.91
CA ASN A 39 -2.52 -0.01 -6.12
C ASN A 39 -2.24 1.26 -6.92
N LEU A 40 -3.29 1.80 -7.54
CA LEU A 40 -3.28 3.15 -8.09
C LEU A 40 -3.30 4.16 -6.93
N VAL A 41 -2.43 5.18 -6.97
CA VAL A 41 -2.35 6.23 -5.93
C VAL A 41 -2.73 7.62 -6.43
N GLY A 42 -2.79 7.81 -7.75
CA GLY A 42 -3.27 9.05 -8.32
C GLY A 42 -3.55 8.93 -9.81
N ASP A 43 -4.52 9.71 -10.25
CA ASP A 43 -4.75 10.02 -11.65
C ASP A 43 -4.76 11.55 -11.74
N ARG A 44 -3.69 12.13 -12.29
CA ARG A 44 -3.56 13.58 -12.46
C ARG A 44 -3.22 13.87 -13.90
N ASP A 45 -4.06 14.70 -14.53
CA ASP A 45 -3.91 15.14 -15.92
C ASP A 45 -3.78 13.96 -16.91
N GLY A 46 -4.44 12.83 -16.62
CA GLY A 46 -4.40 11.61 -17.44
C GLY A 46 -3.17 10.73 -17.21
N VAL A 47 -2.27 11.10 -16.30
CA VAL A 47 -1.13 10.29 -15.90
C VAL A 47 -1.47 9.53 -14.61
N ARG A 48 -1.54 8.21 -14.74
CA ARG A 48 -1.77 7.29 -13.63
C ARG A 48 -0.47 6.95 -12.90
N ALA A 49 -0.41 7.27 -11.62
CA ALA A 49 0.68 6.91 -10.73
C ALA A 49 0.33 5.66 -9.92
N TRP A 50 1.23 4.68 -9.95
CA TRP A 50 1.06 3.39 -9.30
C TRP A 50 2.07 3.21 -8.18
N SER A 51 1.61 2.68 -7.05
CA SER A 51 2.46 2.41 -5.89
C SER A 51 2.53 0.91 -5.59
N GLY A 52 3.73 0.49 -5.20
CA GLY A 52 4.05 -0.81 -4.65
C GLY A 52 4.61 -0.62 -3.25
N THR A 53 4.00 -1.24 -2.24
CA THR A 53 4.43 -1.14 -0.84
C THR A 53 4.64 -2.52 -0.26
N TRP A 54 5.86 -2.85 0.19
CA TRP A 54 6.15 -4.09 0.93
C TRP A 54 6.24 -3.78 2.41
N ILE A 55 5.35 -4.39 3.21
CA ILE A 55 5.32 -4.24 4.66
C ILE A 55 5.58 -5.60 5.32
N ASP A 56 6.56 -5.64 6.21
CA ASP A 56 6.90 -6.81 7.03
C ASP A 56 6.95 -6.40 8.50
N ARG A 57 6.05 -6.95 9.32
CA ARG A 57 6.10 -6.78 10.77
C ARG A 57 7.01 -7.84 11.37
N TYR A 58 8.04 -7.40 12.08
CA TYR A 58 8.97 -8.32 12.71
C TYR A 58 8.33 -8.99 13.93
N PRO A 59 8.67 -10.25 14.23
CA PRO A 59 8.15 -10.94 15.42
C PRO A 59 8.67 -10.34 16.73
N ALA A 60 9.80 -9.63 16.67
CA ALA A 60 10.40 -8.86 17.75
C ALA A 60 11.18 -7.68 17.14
N PRO A 61 11.42 -6.59 17.89
CA PRO A 61 12.27 -5.51 17.43
C PRO A 61 13.67 -6.01 17.05
N ASP A 62 14.29 -5.39 16.05
CA ASP A 62 15.69 -5.67 15.69
C ASP A 62 16.70 -5.03 16.67
N ALA A 63 18.00 -5.13 16.37
CA ALA A 63 19.07 -4.57 17.21
C ALA A 63 18.98 -3.04 17.40
N ASP A 64 18.30 -2.33 16.50
CA ASP A 64 18.08 -0.89 16.54
C ASP A 64 16.69 -0.52 17.09
N GLY A 65 15.91 -1.52 17.56
CA GLY A 65 14.56 -1.36 18.08
C GLY A 65 13.49 -1.18 17.00
N VAL A 66 13.77 -1.54 15.75
CA VAL A 66 12.81 -1.47 14.64
C VAL A 66 11.84 -2.63 14.69
N GLU A 67 10.55 -2.36 14.59
CA GLU A 67 9.49 -3.39 14.62
C GLU A 67 8.87 -3.69 13.24
N VAL A 68 9.14 -2.84 12.24
CA VAL A 68 8.54 -2.95 10.91
C VAL A 68 9.56 -2.62 9.83
N GLY A 69 9.60 -3.46 8.80
CA GLY A 69 10.26 -3.17 7.54
C GLY A 69 9.26 -2.63 6.52
N VAL A 70 9.61 -1.54 5.85
CA VAL A 70 8.83 -1.00 4.73
C VAL A 70 9.73 -0.72 3.55
N GLN A 71 9.30 -1.10 2.35
CA GLN A 71 9.91 -0.67 1.10
C GLN A 71 8.83 -0.20 0.14
N GLU A 72 9.05 0.94 -0.51
CA GLU A 72 8.09 1.55 -1.42
C GLU A 72 8.72 1.79 -2.79
N PHE A 73 7.88 1.72 -3.81
CA PHE A 73 8.22 2.12 -5.17
C PHE A 73 6.99 2.75 -5.81
N GLU A 74 7.16 3.94 -6.36
CA GLU A 74 6.11 4.64 -7.12
C GLU A 74 6.59 4.88 -8.55
N GLY A 75 5.68 4.71 -9.50
CA GLY A 75 5.99 4.90 -10.91
C GLY A 75 4.86 4.49 -11.85
N GLU A 76 5.23 4.15 -13.07
CA GLU A 76 4.30 3.63 -14.08
C GLU A 76 3.85 2.20 -13.75
N ARG A 77 2.65 1.82 -14.23
CA ARG A 77 2.02 0.53 -13.93
C ARG A 77 2.97 -0.64 -14.12
N ALA A 78 3.62 -0.73 -15.29
CA ALA A 78 4.48 -1.85 -15.64
C ALA A 78 5.74 -1.91 -14.76
N GLY A 79 6.37 -0.76 -14.49
CA GLY A 79 7.54 -0.68 -13.62
C GLY A 79 7.21 -1.06 -12.17
N THR A 80 6.09 -0.54 -11.65
CA THR A 80 5.63 -0.86 -10.30
C THR A 80 5.22 -2.33 -10.19
N LEU A 81 4.52 -2.88 -11.18
CA LEU A 81 4.13 -4.29 -11.18
C LEU A 81 5.35 -5.24 -11.25
N ALA A 82 6.35 -4.92 -12.07
CA ALA A 82 7.61 -5.66 -12.11
C ALA A 82 8.34 -5.59 -10.76
N TRP A 83 8.37 -4.41 -10.14
CA TRP A 83 8.94 -4.25 -8.80
C TRP A 83 8.21 -5.13 -7.77
N VAL A 84 6.88 -5.09 -7.73
CA VAL A 84 6.05 -5.88 -6.82
C VAL A 84 6.30 -7.38 -6.98
N ARG A 85 6.31 -7.88 -8.23
CA ARG A 85 6.53 -9.31 -8.52
C ARG A 85 7.93 -9.77 -8.17
N SER A 86 8.92 -8.90 -8.29
CA SER A 86 10.31 -9.24 -7.93
C SER A 86 10.56 -9.34 -6.42
N ARG A 87 9.64 -8.86 -5.57
CA ARG A 87 9.81 -8.95 -4.11
C ARG A 87 9.55 -10.39 -3.66
N ASP A 88 10.45 -10.92 -2.85
CA ASP A 88 10.28 -12.22 -2.19
C ASP A 88 9.44 -12.06 -0.92
N ALA A 89 8.15 -11.80 -1.09
CA ALA A 89 7.21 -11.64 0.00
C ALA A 89 6.33 -12.88 0.18
N ALA A 90 5.82 -13.09 1.40
CA ALA A 90 4.89 -14.18 1.68
C ALA A 90 3.57 -14.03 0.90
N GLN A 91 3.13 -12.80 0.68
CA GLN A 91 1.91 -12.48 -0.05
C GLN A 91 2.11 -11.27 -0.97
N ARG A 92 1.40 -11.28 -2.10
CA ARG A 92 1.31 -10.14 -3.04
C ARG A 92 -0.16 -9.88 -3.31
N LEU A 93 -0.61 -8.65 -3.10
CA LEU A 93 -2.00 -8.26 -3.23
C LEU A 93 -2.11 -7.06 -4.17
N ALA A 94 -3.13 -7.04 -5.02
CA ALA A 94 -3.56 -5.85 -5.75
C ALA A 94 -4.86 -5.33 -5.15
N TYR A 95 -5.03 -4.02 -5.08
CA TYR A 95 -6.37 -3.47 -4.91
C TYR A 95 -7.21 -3.87 -6.12
N SER A 96 -8.50 -4.12 -5.95
CA SER A 96 -9.45 -4.36 -7.05
C SER A 96 -10.59 -3.37 -6.93
N ASP A 97 -10.81 -2.57 -7.97
CA ASP A 97 -11.91 -1.61 -8.00
C ASP A 97 -13.27 -2.30 -8.07
N HIS A 98 -13.37 -3.46 -8.73
CA HIS A 98 -14.61 -4.24 -8.75
C HIS A 98 -14.95 -4.81 -7.36
N ALA A 99 -13.97 -5.40 -6.67
CA ALA A 99 -14.19 -6.02 -5.37
C ALA A 99 -14.11 -5.04 -4.18
N GLN A 100 -13.65 -3.80 -4.42
CA GLN A 100 -13.39 -2.76 -3.43
C GLN A 100 -12.52 -3.25 -2.25
N GLN A 101 -11.54 -4.10 -2.54
CA GLN A 101 -10.64 -4.70 -1.56
C GLN A 101 -9.32 -5.17 -2.17
N PHE A 102 -8.35 -5.49 -1.32
CA PHE A 102 -7.12 -6.16 -1.74
C PHE A 102 -7.36 -7.64 -1.99
N VAL A 103 -7.02 -8.09 -3.19
CA VAL A 103 -7.13 -9.48 -3.64
C VAL A 103 -5.74 -10.03 -4.00
N PRO A 104 -5.51 -11.35 -4.00
CA PRO A 104 -4.27 -11.93 -4.47
C PRO A 104 -3.87 -11.38 -5.83
N LEU A 105 -2.63 -10.92 -5.97
CA LEU A 105 -2.12 -10.37 -7.22
C LEU A 105 -2.15 -11.46 -8.30
N PRO A 106 -2.85 -11.23 -9.43
CA PRO A 106 -2.88 -12.17 -10.53
C PRO A 106 -1.49 -12.47 -11.11
N HIS A 107 -1.35 -13.67 -11.67
CA HIS A 107 -0.10 -14.11 -12.27
C HIS A 107 0.18 -13.43 -13.63
N SER A 108 -0.85 -12.95 -14.33
CA SER A 108 -0.74 -12.25 -15.62
C SER A 108 -1.15 -10.77 -15.49
N ASP A 109 -0.68 -9.92 -16.41
CA ASP A 109 -0.99 -8.48 -16.40
C ASP A 109 -2.41 -8.17 -16.90
N ASP A 110 -2.97 -9.09 -17.68
CA ASP A 110 -4.28 -9.00 -18.34
C ASP A 110 -5.43 -9.29 -17.35
N GLU A 111 -5.14 -10.00 -16.27
CA GLU A 111 -6.10 -10.34 -15.20
C GLU A 111 -6.19 -9.25 -14.11
N VAL A 112 -5.34 -8.24 -14.21
CA VAL A 112 -5.22 -7.19 -13.20
C VAL A 112 -6.23 -6.09 -13.52
N ASP A 113 -7.48 -6.34 -13.11
CA ASP A 113 -8.65 -5.47 -13.29
C ASP A 113 -8.64 -4.36 -12.21
N ILE A 114 -7.93 -3.26 -12.51
CA ILE A 114 -7.74 -2.04 -11.70
C ILE A 114 -7.76 -0.78 -12.53
#